data_AF-A0A927Z524-F1
#
_entry.id   AF-A0A927Z524-F1
#
_cell.length_a   1.000
_cell.length_b   1.000
_cell.length_c   1.000
_cell.angle_alpha   90.00
_cell.angle_beta   90.00
_cell.angle_gamma   90.00
#
_symmetry.space_group_name_H-M   'P 1'
#
loop_
_entity.id
_entity.type
_entity.pdbx_description
1 polymer ?
#
loop_
_entity_poly.entity_id
_entity_poly.type
_entity_poly.pdbx_seq_one_letter_code
_entity_poly.pdbx_strand_id
1 'polypeptide(L)'
;MGRIIEQDNKVDVICQHSRDGTIIPIKLRVEDEDGQYQTYLIRSYKDITNYGEEDNHKVATAINHMWTFDCNILVFGRERRIRLLYNSFENLWRTVEDWV
;
A
#
# COMPACT_ATOMS: atom_id res chain seq x y z
N MET A 1 7.89 -21.49 -18.30
CA MET A 1 8.12 -21.51 -16.84
C MET A 1 8.73 -20.18 -16.46
N GLY A 2 7.87 -19.15 -16.35
CA GLY A 2 8.32 -17.77 -16.11
C GLY A 2 8.83 -17.65 -14.69
N ARG A 3 10.06 -17.17 -14.53
CA ARG A 3 10.62 -16.79 -13.23
C ARG A 3 9.72 -15.70 -12.67
N ILE A 4 9.04 -16.01 -11.57
CA ILE A 4 8.48 -15.00 -10.69
C ILE A 4 9.71 -14.29 -10.15
N ILE A 5 10.06 -13.17 -10.77
CA ILE A 5 10.99 -12.23 -10.16
C ILE A 5 10.29 -11.80 -8.87
N GLU A 6 10.84 -12.25 -7.75
CA GLU A 6 10.72 -11.60 -6.45
C GLU A 6 11.29 -10.19 -6.61
N GLN A 7 10.61 -9.33 -7.37
CA GLN A 7 10.87 -7.90 -7.33
C GLN A 7 10.43 -7.50 -5.93
N ASP A 8 11.43 -7.21 -5.12
CA ASP A 8 11.32 -6.55 -3.85
C ASP A 8 10.71 -5.16 -4.12
N ASN A 9 9.38 -5.12 -4.36
CA ASN A 9 8.61 -3.92 -4.66
C ASN A 9 8.44 -3.07 -3.40
N LYS A 10 9.56 -2.80 -2.72
CA LYS A 10 9.62 -1.89 -1.59
C LYS A 10 9.37 -0.50 -2.14
N VAL A 11 8.50 0.21 -1.46
CA VAL A 11 8.17 1.59 -1.81
C VAL A 11 8.16 2.44 -0.57
N ASP A 12 8.40 3.73 -0.74
CA ASP A 12 8.27 4.68 0.33
C ASP A 12 6.83 5.23 0.35
N VAL A 13 6.13 5.11 1.47
CA VAL A 13 4.78 5.65 1.63
C VAL A 13 4.78 6.68 2.74
N ILE A 14 4.42 7.91 2.38
CA ILE A 14 4.23 8.99 3.35
C ILE A 14 2.84 8.86 3.93
N CYS A 15 2.77 8.55 5.22
CA CYS A 15 1.53 8.32 5.95
C CYS A 15 1.28 9.39 7.01
N GLN A 16 0.01 9.64 7.30
CA GLN A 16 -0.44 10.34 8.48
C GLN A 16 -0.93 9.32 9.51
N HIS A 17 -0.41 9.43 10.73
CA HIS A 17 -0.89 8.65 11.87
C HIS A 17 -1.92 9.49 12.62
N SER A 18 -3.13 8.96 12.77
CA SER A 18 -4.18 9.61 13.57
C SER A 18 -4.01 9.27 15.05
N ARG A 19 -4.58 10.11 15.93
CA ARG A 19 -4.63 9.87 17.39
C ARG A 19 -5.23 8.51 17.76
N ASP A 20 -6.15 8.02 16.93
CA ASP A 20 -6.83 6.74 17.12
C ASP A 20 -5.96 5.52 16.73
N GLY A 21 -4.75 5.75 16.20
CA GLY A 21 -3.87 4.68 15.73
C GLY A 21 -4.11 4.27 14.27
N THR A 22 -5.07 4.89 13.59
CA THR A 22 -5.29 4.68 12.14
C THR A 22 -4.12 5.23 11.32
N ILE A 23 -3.67 4.44 10.35
CA ILE A 23 -2.66 4.83 9.36
C ILE A 23 -3.37 5.28 8.09
N ILE A 24 -3.06 6.49 7.63
CA ILE A 24 -3.67 7.12 6.45
C ILE A 24 -2.56 7.36 5.43
N PRO A 25 -2.51 6.62 4.31
CA PRO A 25 -1.49 6.84 3.29
C PRO A 25 -1.83 8.10 2.46
N ILE A 26 -0.86 9.02 2.32
CA ILE A 26 -1.05 10.33 1.67
C ILE A 26 -0.31 10.41 0.34
N LYS A 27 0.94 9.92 0.29
CA LYS A 27 1.77 9.94 -0.92
C LYS A 27 2.55 8.65 -1.05
N LEU A 28 2.80 8.26 -2.29
CA LEU A 28 3.68 7.16 -2.66
C LEU A 28 4.95 7.73 -3.30
N ARG A 29 6.10 7.16 -2.98
CA ARG A 29 7.39 7.42 -3.61
C ARG A 29 7.94 6.13 -4.17
N VAL A 30 8.26 6.17 -5.46
CA VAL A 30 8.82 5.03 -6.19
C VAL A 30 10.07 5.53 -6.91
N GLU A 31 11.15 4.77 -6.81
CA GLU A 31 12.36 5.01 -7.57
C GLU A 31 12.13 4.55 -9.02
N ASP A 32 12.40 5.44 -9.98
CA ASP A 32 12.34 5.13 -11.42
C ASP A 32 13.63 4.48 -11.92
N GLU A 33 13.69 4.03 -13.18
CA GLU A 33 14.86 3.37 -13.77
C GLU A 33 16.12 4.28 -13.79
N ASP A 34 15.92 5.59 -13.74
CA ASP A 34 17.00 6.59 -13.64
C ASP A 34 17.49 6.82 -12.20
N GLY A 35 16.95 6.10 -11.20
CA GLY A 35 17.25 6.29 -9.78
C GLY A 35 16.60 7.53 -9.17
N GLN A 36 15.66 8.16 -9.88
CA GLN A 36 14.92 9.34 -9.39
C GLN A 36 13.64 8.93 -8.66
N TYR A 37 13.42 9.48 -7.46
CA TYR A 37 12.19 9.25 -6.71
C TYR A 37 11.01 10.05 -7.27
N GLN A 38 10.12 9.38 -7.97
CA GLN A 38 8.84 9.94 -8.38
C GLN A 38 7.85 9.90 -7.22
N THR A 39 7.24 11.04 -6.90
CA THR A 39 6.22 11.15 -5.85
C THR A 39 4.83 11.22 -6.45
N TYR A 40 3.97 10.27 -6.11
CA TYR A 40 2.57 10.20 -6.53
C TYR A 40 1.63 10.56 -5.37
N LEU A 41 0.58 11.32 -5.68
CA LEU A 41 -0.44 11.71 -4.70
C LEU A 41 -1.52 10.64 -4.62
N ILE A 42 -1.86 10.21 -3.40
CA ILE A 42 -2.99 9.33 -3.16
C ILE A 42 -4.24 10.21 -3.06
N ARG A 43 -5.18 10.02 -3.99
CA ARG A 43 -6.44 10.78 -4.09
C ARG A 43 -7.51 10.22 -3.18
N SER A 44 -7.56 8.90 -3.06
CA SER A 44 -8.46 8.18 -2.17
C SER A 44 -7.83 6.87 -1.75
N TYR A 45 -8.18 6.38 -0.57
CA TYR A 45 -7.75 5.09 -0.08
C TYR A 45 -8.94 4.35 0.55
N LYS A 46 -8.85 3.02 0.55
CA LYS A 46 -9.76 2.13 1.26
C LYS A 46 -8.92 1.11 2.02
N ASP A 47 -9.10 1.05 3.33
CA ASP A 47 -8.55 -0.06 4.12
C ASP A 47 -9.33 -1.34 3.78
N ILE A 48 -8.61 -2.36 3.33
CA ILE A 48 -9.16 -3.66 2.93
C ILE A 48 -8.50 -4.81 3.70
N THR A 49 -7.82 -4.49 4.80
CA THR A 49 -7.07 -5.44 5.64
C THR A 49 -7.88 -6.68 6.03
N ASN A 50 -9.20 -6.55 6.20
CA ASN A 50 -10.10 -7.66 6.59
C ASN A 50 -11.15 -8.05 5.52
N TYR A 51 -11.02 -7.64 4.25
CA TYR A 51 -12.08 -7.85 3.25
C TYR A 51 -12.18 -9.31 2.71
N GLY A 52 -11.47 -10.27 3.30
CA GLY A 52 -11.42 -11.68 2.86
C GLY A 52 -12.12 -12.69 3.78
N GLU A 53 -12.50 -12.30 5.00
CA GLU A 53 -13.23 -13.18 5.92
C GLU A 53 -14.71 -12.85 5.86
N GLU A 54 -15.42 -13.66 5.07
CA GLU A 54 -16.87 -13.76 5.03
C GLU A 54 -17.43 -13.78 6.46
N ASP A 55 -18.39 -12.89 6.71
CA ASP A 55 -19.41 -12.93 7.76
C ASP A 55 -19.06 -13.64 9.10
N ASN A 56 -19.12 -12.89 10.21
CA ASN A 56 -19.07 -13.36 11.62
C ASN A 56 -17.72 -13.26 12.35
N HIS A 57 -17.11 -12.08 12.43
CA HIS A 57 -16.67 -11.49 13.70
C HIS A 57 -16.05 -10.11 13.41
N LYS A 58 -16.80 -9.04 13.71
CA LYS A 58 -16.27 -7.65 13.78
C LYS A 58 -15.28 -7.44 14.94
N VAL A 59 -14.65 -8.51 15.41
CA VAL A 59 -13.64 -8.55 16.47
C VAL A 59 -12.44 -9.41 16.07
N ALA A 60 -12.24 -9.68 14.77
CA ALA A 60 -10.96 -10.18 14.25
C ALA A 60 -9.94 -9.03 14.19
N THR A 61 -9.59 -8.56 15.38
CA THR A 61 -8.22 -8.55 15.82
C THR A 61 -7.26 -7.65 15.03
N ALA A 62 -7.01 -6.48 15.60
CA ALA A 62 -5.86 -5.61 15.40
C ALA A 62 -4.48 -6.26 15.74
N ILE A 63 -4.33 -7.57 15.49
CA ILE A 63 -3.10 -8.38 15.64
C ILE A 63 -2.57 -8.81 14.25
N ASN A 64 -3.25 -8.45 13.15
CA ASN A 64 -2.61 -8.50 11.85
C ASN A 64 -1.65 -7.31 11.74
N HIS A 65 -0.35 -7.59 11.90
CA HIS A 65 0.76 -6.65 11.64
C HIS A 65 0.91 -6.31 10.16
N MET A 66 -0.05 -6.70 9.33
CA MET A 66 -0.11 -6.50 7.91
C MET A 66 -1.38 -5.71 7.60
N TRP A 67 -1.22 -4.50 7.08
CA TRP A 67 -2.34 -3.69 6.58
C TRP A 67 -2.33 -3.70 5.07
N THR A 68 -3.51 -3.84 4.48
CA THR A 68 -3.67 -3.77 3.03
C THR A 68 -4.56 -2.59 2.69
N PHE A 69 -4.02 -1.67 1.89
CA PHE A 69 -4.72 -0.48 1.43
C PHE A 69 -4.91 -0.54 -0.08
N ASP A 70 -6.13 -0.27 -0.49
CA ASP A 70 -6.49 -0.07 -1.89
C ASP A 70 -6.52 1.44 -2.14
N CYS A 71 -5.54 1.92 -2.89
CA CYS A 71 -5.30 3.35 -3.09
C CYS A 71 -5.52 3.73 -4.55
N ASN A 72 -6.16 4.87 -4.77
CA ASN A 72 -6.21 5.51 -6.08
C ASN A 72 -5.18 6.65 -6.08
N ILE A 73 -4.20 6.57 -6.97
CA ILE A 73 -3.13 7.54 -7.15
C ILE A 73 -3.28 8.30 -8.46
N LEU A 74 -2.79 9.53 -8.50
CA LEU A 74 -2.70 10.31 -9.74
C LEU A 74 -1.30 10.17 -10.35
N VAL A 75 -1.22 9.56 -11.53
CA VAL A 75 0.01 9.32 -12.29
C VAL A 75 -0.11 10.06 -13.62
N PHE A 76 0.71 11.10 -13.84
CA PHE A 76 0.68 11.94 -15.05
C PHE A 76 -0.74 12.41 -15.47
N GLY A 77 -1.56 12.80 -14.49
CA GLY A 77 -2.93 13.27 -14.71
C GLY A 77 -3.96 12.16 -14.94
N ARG A 78 -3.57 10.89 -14.82
CA ARG A 78 -4.47 9.73 -14.90
C ARG A 78 -4.61 9.07 -13.54
N GLU A 79 -5.84 8.71 -13.20
CA GLU A 79 -6.12 7.94 -11.99
C GLU A 79 -5.71 6.48 -12.21
N ARG A 80 -4.90 5.95 -11.29
CA ARG A 80 -4.49 4.55 -11.26
C ARG A 80 -4.76 3.97 -9.89
N ARG A 81 -5.35 2.78 -9.89
CA ARG A 81 -5.58 2.01 -8.67
C ARG A 81 -4.37 1.14 -8.39
N ILE A 82 -3.93 1.14 -7.14
CA ILE A 82 -2.80 0.36 -6.65
C ILE A 82 -3.14 -0.29 -5.31
N ARG A 83 -2.48 -1.40 -5.00
CA ARG A 83 -2.59 -2.05 -3.70
C ARG A 83 -1.27 -1.96 -2.94
N LEU A 84 -1.34 -1.35 -1.76
CA LEU A 84 -0.22 -1.22 -0.83
C LEU A 84 -0.38 -2.19 0.32
N LEU A 85 0.72 -2.79 0.73
CA LEU A 85 0.81 -3.69 1.85
C LEU A 85 1.85 -3.15 2.83
N TYR A 86 1.41 -2.83 4.05
CA TYR A 86 2.29 -2.37 5.12
C TYR A 86 2.52 -3.48 6.12
N ASN A 87 3.78 -3.79 6.39
CA ASN A 87 4.18 -4.72 7.44
C ASN A 87 4.80 -3.95 8.61
N SER A 88 4.14 -3.92 9.76
CA SER A 88 4.66 -3.22 10.96
C SER A 88 5.82 -3.96 11.64
N PHE A 89 5.98 -5.27 11.47
CA PHE A 89 7.16 -5.96 12.03
C PHE A 89 8.44 -5.52 11.34
N GLU A 90 8.40 -5.46 10.01
CA GLU A 90 9.53 -5.03 9.19
C GLU A 90 9.61 -3.51 9.06
N ASN A 91 8.53 -2.79 9.39
CA ASN A 91 8.32 -1.38 9.05
C ASN A 91 8.53 -1.09 7.57
N LEU A 92 8.04 -2.01 6.71
CA LEU A 92 8.20 -1.95 5.27
C LEU A 92 6.87 -1.84 4.57
N TRP A 93 6.85 -1.01 3.53
CA TRP A 93 5.76 -0.92 2.58
C TRP A 93 6.14 -1.67 1.31
N ARG A 94 5.18 -2.44 0.80
CA ARG A 94 5.31 -3.21 -0.42
C ARG A 94 4.10 -3.03 -1.29
N THR A 95 4.26 -3.35 -2.56
CA THR A 95 3.21 -3.22 -3.55
C THR A 95 2.89 -4.60 -4.07
N VAL A 96 1.59 -4.91 -4.17
CA VAL A 96 1.14 -6.26 -4.50
C VAL A 96 1.08 -6.47 -6.02
N GLU A 97 1.00 -5.38 -6.78
CA GLU A 97 0.86 -5.40 -8.23
C GLU A 97 1.97 -4.56 -8.86
N ASP A 98 2.56 -5.11 -9.93
CA ASP A 98 3.51 -4.40 -10.77
C ASP A 98 2.73 -3.41 -11.66
N TRP A 99 3.17 -2.16 -11.68
CA TRP A 99 2.51 -1.05 -12.38
C TRP A 99 3.32 -0.52 -13.57
N VAL A 100 4.43 -1.19 -13.90
CA VAL A 100 5.23 -0.93 -15.10
C VAL A 100 4.55 -1.56 -16.31
#